data_AF-A0A929Y859-F1
#
_entry.id   AF-A0A929Y859-F1
#
_cell.length_a   1.000
_cell.length_b   1.000
_cell.length_c   1.000
_cell.angle_alpha   90.00
_cell.angle_beta   90.00
_cell.angle_gamma   90.00
#
_symmetry.space_group_name_H-M   'P 1'
#
loop_
_entity.id
_entity.type
_entity.pdbx_description
1 polymer ?
#
loop_
_entity_poly.entity_id
_entity_poly.type
_entity_poly.pdbx_seq_one_letter_code
_entity_poly.pdbx_strand_id
1 'polypeptide(L)'
;MANFFNELGKKLSDVGSTAMQKTKEFSDITKLNSAVAEEERNQGNLFTQLGKIYFDQHQDAPEDMYKDTVEALKSSMAKVAELKEQLRAIKKVRTCENCGTEIANDAAFCPKCGAKLPEIVAPKAEEKEGVNHCQNCGQELEEGAQFCPGCGAKVTNEEVTDACTTDQAGACEVCGCDQTEADESEKN
;
A
#
# COMPACT_ATOMS: atom_id res chain seq x y z
N MET A 1 51.85 17.07 59.01
CA MET A 1 50.68 16.50 58.32
C MET A 1 49.37 16.89 59.03
N ALA A 2 49.17 18.18 59.35
CA ALA A 2 47.99 18.67 60.10
C ALA A 2 47.30 19.89 59.43
N ASN A 3 47.87 20.40 58.33
CA ASN A 3 47.36 21.61 57.66
C ASN A 3 46.31 21.32 56.57
N PHE A 4 46.23 20.08 56.07
CA PHE A 4 45.27 19.71 55.02
C PHE A 4 43.84 19.54 55.56
N PHE A 5 43.68 18.93 56.75
CA PHE A 5 42.37 18.79 57.42
C PHE A 5 41.88 20.11 58.04
N ASN A 6 42.77 21.03 58.37
CA ASN A 6 42.40 22.34 58.92
C ASN A 6 41.84 23.28 57.84
N GLU A 7 42.39 23.23 56.62
CA GLU A 7 41.82 23.95 55.47
C GLU A 7 40.55 23.30 54.91
N LEU A 8 40.47 21.95 54.90
CA LEU A 8 39.21 21.28 54.54
C LEU A 8 38.10 21.58 55.55
N GLY A 9 38.40 21.58 56.86
CA GLY A 9 37.43 21.89 57.91
C GLY A 9 36.95 23.34 57.90
N LYS A 10 37.84 24.30 57.62
CA LYS A 10 37.47 25.72 57.50
C LYS A 10 36.65 26.02 56.25
N LYS A 11 36.91 25.37 55.11
CA LYS A 11 36.10 25.53 53.89
C LYS A 11 34.77 24.78 53.92
N LEU A 12 34.62 23.73 54.74
CA LEU A 12 33.35 23.02 54.94
C LEU A 12 32.34 23.84 55.75
N SER A 13 32.81 24.66 56.71
CA SER A 13 31.94 25.47 57.58
C SER A 13 31.18 26.58 56.82
N ASP A 14 31.84 27.25 55.85
CA ASP A 14 31.20 28.31 55.06
C ASP A 14 30.34 27.76 53.89
N VAL A 15 30.52 26.48 53.54
CA VAL A 15 29.77 25.78 52.48
C VAL A 15 28.56 25.00 53.04
N GLY A 16 28.38 24.96 54.36
CA GLY A 16 27.28 24.22 55.01
C GLY A 16 25.88 24.79 54.78
N SER A 17 25.71 26.11 54.73
CA SER A 17 24.40 26.77 54.51
C SER A 17 24.04 26.90 53.03
N THR A 18 25.01 27.23 52.19
CA THR A 18 24.83 27.45 50.74
C THR A 18 24.61 26.14 49.97
N ALA A 19 25.17 25.01 50.42
CA ALA A 19 24.92 23.71 49.80
C ALA A 19 23.52 23.16 50.13
N MET A 20 22.98 23.45 51.32
CA MET A 20 21.66 22.98 51.77
C MET A 20 20.49 23.73 51.10
N GLN A 21 20.66 25.03 50.82
CA GLN A 21 19.68 25.84 50.07
C GLN A 21 19.58 25.38 48.60
N LYS A 22 20.72 25.06 47.97
CA LYS A 22 20.76 24.53 46.59
C LYS A 22 20.01 23.21 46.43
N THR A 23 19.95 22.34 47.44
CA THR A 23 19.19 21.07 47.35
C THR A 23 17.68 21.29 47.28
N LYS A 24 17.14 22.27 48.03
CA LYS A 24 15.71 22.60 48.01
C LYS A 24 15.33 23.32 46.70
N GLU A 25 16.14 24.30 46.30
CA GLU A 25 15.98 25.03 45.04
C GLU A 25 16.06 24.11 43.82
N PHE A 26 16.96 23.12 43.81
CA PHE A 26 17.05 22.14 42.72
C PHE A 26 15.77 21.29 42.58
N SER A 27 15.15 20.92 43.70
CA SER A 27 13.91 20.15 43.68
C SER A 27 12.73 20.98 43.16
N ASP A 28 12.70 22.28 43.48
CA ASP A 28 11.67 23.21 43.00
C ASP A 28 11.88 23.55 41.52
N ILE A 29 13.12 23.75 41.07
CA ILE A 29 13.47 23.92 39.65
C ILE A 29 13.02 22.71 38.83
N THR A 30 13.30 21.49 39.31
CA THR A 30 12.90 20.27 38.58
C THR A 30 11.38 20.15 38.46
N LYS A 31 10.63 20.43 39.54
CA LYS A 31 9.16 20.44 39.53
C LYS A 31 8.61 21.51 38.58
N LEU A 32 9.13 22.73 38.68
CA LEU A 32 8.71 23.84 37.81
C LEU A 32 8.98 23.53 36.34
N ASN A 33 10.16 23.00 36.00
CA ASN A 33 10.46 22.60 34.62
C ASN A 33 9.51 21.51 34.10
N SER A 34 9.15 20.53 34.95
CA SER A 34 8.18 19.51 34.55
C SER A 34 6.77 20.10 34.33
N ALA A 35 6.34 21.04 35.19
CA ALA A 35 5.06 21.73 35.04
C ALA A 35 5.03 22.63 33.81
N VAL A 36 6.13 23.34 33.52
CA VAL A 36 6.27 24.13 32.28
C VAL A 36 6.17 23.22 31.06
N ALA A 37 6.91 22.11 31.04
CA ALA A 37 6.86 21.17 29.92
C ALA A 37 5.46 20.53 29.74
N GLU A 38 4.72 20.32 30.84
CA GLU A 38 3.33 19.86 30.80
C GLU A 38 2.40 20.91 30.20
N GLU A 39 2.50 22.17 30.64
CA GLU A 39 1.69 23.27 30.10
C GLU A 39 2.03 23.59 28.64
N GLU A 40 3.29 23.50 28.23
CA GLU A 40 3.68 23.66 26.82
C GLU A 40 3.06 22.56 25.93
N ARG A 41 3.04 21.31 26.42
CA ARG A 41 2.32 20.22 25.73
C ARG A 41 0.81 20.48 25.69
N ASN A 42 0.25 20.96 26.80
CA ASN A 42 -1.16 21.30 26.91
C ASN A 42 -1.54 22.41 25.92
N GLN A 43 -0.74 23.47 25.81
CA GLN A 43 -0.89 24.52 24.81
C GLN A 43 -0.89 23.96 23.39
N GLY A 44 0.07 23.08 23.05
CA GLY A 44 0.11 22.44 21.74
C GLY A 44 -1.16 21.63 21.43
N ASN A 45 -1.68 20.89 22.42
CA ASN A 45 -2.93 20.16 22.29
C ASN A 45 -4.13 21.09 22.08
N LEU A 46 -4.22 22.17 22.86
CA LEU A 46 -5.30 23.15 22.78
C LEU A 46 -5.31 23.89 21.43
N PHE A 47 -4.15 24.32 20.92
CA PHE A 47 -4.06 24.93 19.59
C PHE A 47 -4.47 23.96 18.49
N THR A 48 -4.06 22.69 18.62
CA THR A 48 -4.48 21.64 17.68
C THR A 48 -5.99 21.42 17.72
N GLN A 49 -6.57 21.36 18.91
CA GLN A 49 -8.01 21.20 19.09
C GLN A 49 -8.79 22.40 18.55
N LEU A 50 -8.32 23.61 18.82
CA LEU A 50 -8.89 24.84 18.30
C LEU A 50 -8.90 24.84 16.77
N GLY A 51 -7.77 24.53 16.14
CA GLY A 51 -7.67 24.43 14.68
C GLY A 51 -8.60 23.39 14.09
N LYS A 52 -8.76 22.24 14.74
CA LYS A 52 -9.74 21.20 14.33
C LYS A 52 -11.17 21.70 14.41
N ILE A 53 -11.57 22.27 15.55
CA ILE A 53 -12.93 22.80 15.75
C ILE A 53 -13.24 23.87 14.70
N TYR A 54 -12.30 24.80 14.49
CA TYR A 54 -12.44 25.84 13.47
C TYR A 54 -12.58 25.24 12.07
N PHE A 55 -11.68 24.31 11.68
CA PHE A 55 -11.74 23.69 10.37
C PHE A 55 -13.05 22.92 10.16
N ASP A 56 -13.49 22.12 11.13
CA ASP A 56 -14.71 21.32 11.03
C ASP A 56 -15.95 22.21 10.80
N GLN A 57 -15.98 23.40 11.40
CA GLN A 57 -17.11 24.33 11.31
C GLN A 57 -17.01 25.30 10.11
N HIS A 58 -15.80 25.67 9.69
CA HIS A 58 -15.57 26.77 8.73
C HIS A 58 -14.80 26.36 7.46
N GLN A 59 -14.52 25.07 7.24
CA GLN A 59 -13.74 24.64 6.06
C GLN A 59 -14.38 24.98 4.72
N ASP A 60 -15.70 25.11 4.63
CA ASP A 60 -16.42 25.36 3.37
C ASP A 60 -16.54 26.85 3.03
N ALA A 61 -16.58 27.70 4.06
CA ALA A 61 -16.66 29.15 3.93
C ALA A 61 -15.79 29.85 4.99
N PRO A 62 -14.45 29.72 4.90
CA PRO A 62 -13.55 30.35 5.85
C PRO A 62 -13.48 31.86 5.62
N GLU A 63 -13.27 32.62 6.70
CA GLU A 63 -13.03 34.05 6.63
C GLU A 63 -11.76 34.36 5.81
N ASP A 64 -11.71 35.54 5.19
CA ASP A 64 -10.63 35.92 4.25
C ASP A 64 -9.22 35.73 4.82
N MET A 65 -9.03 36.03 6.10
CA MET A 65 -7.74 35.87 6.79
C MET A 65 -7.25 34.41 6.84
N TYR A 66 -8.17 33.46 6.83
CA TYR A 66 -7.89 32.03 7.00
C TYR A 66 -8.03 31.23 5.71
N LYS A 67 -8.52 31.83 4.62
CA LYS A 67 -8.72 31.17 3.31
C LYS A 67 -7.47 30.41 2.84
N ASP A 68 -6.35 31.10 2.75
CA ASP A 68 -5.09 30.51 2.26
C ASP A 68 -4.63 29.35 3.14
N THR A 69 -4.81 29.47 4.46
CA THR A 69 -4.43 28.43 5.42
C THR A 69 -5.31 27.19 5.30
N VAL A 70 -6.62 27.38 5.14
CA VAL A 70 -7.60 26.30 4.97
C VAL A 70 -7.36 25.59 3.63
N GLU A 71 -7.09 26.33 2.55
CA GLU A 71 -6.76 25.76 1.25
C GLU A 71 -5.46 24.95 1.30
N ALA A 72 -4.40 25.50 1.91
CA ALA A 72 -3.15 24.78 2.12
C ALA A 72 -3.33 23.50 2.96
N LEU A 73 -4.19 23.55 3.99
CA LEU A 73 -4.51 22.38 4.81
C LEU A 73 -5.24 21.31 3.99
N LYS A 74 -6.26 21.68 3.20
CA LYS A 74 -6.96 20.75 2.29
C LYS A 74 -6.00 20.13 1.28
N SER A 75 -5.09 20.92 0.70
CA SER A 75 -4.04 20.43 -0.20
C SER A 75 -3.12 19.42 0.49
N SER A 76 -2.68 19.71 1.71
CA SER A 76 -1.85 18.81 2.51
C SER A 76 -2.59 17.50 2.84
N MET A 77 -3.86 17.57 3.21
CA MET A 77 -4.71 16.40 3.48
C MET A 77 -4.85 15.51 2.24
N ALA A 78 -5.06 16.10 1.06
CA ALA A 78 -5.11 15.37 -0.21
C ALA A 78 -3.78 14.66 -0.52
N LYS A 79 -2.64 15.35 -0.32
CA LYS A 79 -1.30 14.74 -0.48
C LYS A 79 -1.08 13.58 0.48
N VAL A 80 -1.52 13.69 1.73
CA VAL A 80 -1.43 12.59 2.71
C VAL A 80 -2.26 11.39 2.24
N ALA A 81 -3.46 11.62 1.68
CA ALA A 81 -4.28 10.54 1.15
C ALA A 81 -3.59 9.84 -0.04
N GLU A 82 -3.03 10.60 -0.97
CA GLU A 82 -2.28 10.08 -2.11
C GLU A 82 -1.04 9.28 -1.68
N LEU A 83 -0.22 9.86 -0.79
CA LEU A 83 0.99 9.19 -0.27
C LEU A 83 0.65 7.91 0.49
N LYS A 84 -0.46 7.90 1.24
CA LYS A 84 -0.93 6.67 1.92
C LYS A 84 -1.34 5.60 0.91
N GLU A 85 -1.96 5.98 -0.21
CA GLU A 85 -2.32 5.03 -1.25
C GLU A 85 -1.08 4.47 -1.97
N GLN A 86 -0.10 5.32 -2.29
CA GLN A 86 1.20 4.88 -2.81
C GLN A 86 1.90 3.92 -1.83
N LEU A 87 1.88 4.23 -0.52
CA LEU A 87 2.42 3.35 0.51
C LEU A 87 1.70 1.99 0.55
N ARG A 88 0.37 1.95 0.37
CA ARG A 88 -0.40 0.70 0.31
C ARG A 88 -0.02 -0.14 -0.90
N ALA A 89 0.12 0.49 -2.06
CA ALA A 89 0.54 -0.17 -3.30
C ALA A 89 1.96 -0.77 -3.17
N ILE A 90 2.92 -0.01 -2.63
CA ILE A 90 4.31 -0.46 -2.45
C ILE A 90 4.38 -1.58 -1.41
N LYS A 91 3.73 -1.40 -0.25
CA LYS A 91 3.77 -2.39 0.83
C LYS A 91 2.98 -3.65 0.48
N LYS A 92 2.20 -3.65 -0.62
CA LYS A 92 1.27 -4.72 -0.99
C LYS A 92 0.42 -5.11 0.22
N VAL A 93 -0.17 -4.14 0.91
CA VAL A 93 -1.00 -4.39 2.09
C VAL A 93 -2.47 -4.21 1.75
N ARG A 94 -3.31 -5.08 2.31
CA ARG A 94 -4.78 -5.04 2.28
C ARG A 94 -5.32 -4.83 3.68
N THR A 95 -6.56 -4.37 3.76
CA THR A 95 -7.26 -4.26 5.04
C THR A 95 -8.00 -5.56 5.34
N CYS A 96 -7.92 -6.03 6.58
CA CYS A 96 -8.72 -7.16 7.05
C CYS A 96 -10.20 -6.80 7.04
N GLU A 97 -11.02 -7.58 6.35
CA GLU A 97 -12.47 -7.39 6.34
C GLU A 97 -13.11 -7.68 7.71
N ASN A 98 -12.49 -8.52 8.54
CA ASN A 98 -13.02 -8.86 9.86
C ASN A 98 -12.63 -7.86 10.97
N CYS A 99 -11.45 -7.23 10.88
CA CYS A 99 -10.94 -6.41 12.00
C CYS A 99 -10.32 -5.06 11.60
N GLY A 100 -10.30 -4.72 10.32
CA GLY A 100 -9.79 -3.44 9.83
C GLY A 100 -8.27 -3.25 9.90
N THR A 101 -7.50 -4.31 10.21
CA THR A 101 -6.03 -4.21 10.32
C THR A 101 -5.37 -4.28 8.96
N GLU A 102 -4.31 -3.50 8.75
CA GLU A 102 -3.48 -3.60 7.54
C GLU A 102 -2.62 -4.88 7.59
N ILE A 103 -2.71 -5.68 6.55
CA ILE A 103 -2.10 -7.01 6.45
C ILE A 103 -1.43 -7.12 5.09
N ALA A 104 -0.25 -7.73 5.02
CA ALA A 104 0.41 -7.97 3.74
C ALA A 104 -0.45 -8.90 2.85
N ASN A 105 -0.46 -8.64 1.54
CA ASN A 105 -1.29 -9.36 0.57
C ASN A 105 -0.94 -10.85 0.46
N ASP A 106 0.28 -11.22 0.85
CA ASP A 106 0.80 -12.60 0.90
C ASP A 106 0.49 -13.32 2.22
N ALA A 107 -0.04 -12.64 3.24
CA ALA A 107 -0.41 -13.30 4.48
C ALA A 107 -1.72 -14.07 4.33
N ALA A 108 -1.67 -15.37 4.66
CA ALA A 108 -2.84 -16.25 4.63
C ALA A 108 -3.79 -16.06 5.82
N PHE A 109 -3.34 -15.41 6.90
CA PHE A 109 -4.12 -15.18 8.12
C PHE A 109 -3.88 -13.78 8.67
N CYS A 110 -4.91 -13.18 9.26
CA CYS A 110 -4.76 -11.91 9.95
C CYS A 110 -3.95 -12.07 11.25
N PRO A 111 -2.87 -11.31 11.46
CA PRO A 111 -2.06 -11.37 12.68
C PRO A 111 -2.82 -10.86 13.93
N LYS A 112 -3.89 -10.08 13.75
CA LYS A 112 -4.66 -9.50 14.87
C LYS A 112 -5.87 -10.34 15.25
N CYS A 113 -6.64 -10.84 14.28
CA CYS A 113 -7.89 -11.56 14.54
C CYS A 113 -7.88 -13.04 14.15
N GLY A 114 -6.80 -13.54 13.55
CA GLY A 114 -6.68 -14.95 13.14
C GLY A 114 -7.58 -15.37 11.98
N ALA A 115 -8.37 -14.46 11.41
CA ALA A 115 -9.22 -14.78 10.26
C ALA A 115 -8.37 -15.19 9.06
N LYS A 116 -8.77 -16.28 8.39
CA LYS A 116 -8.17 -16.71 7.13
C LYS A 116 -8.50 -15.70 6.04
N LEU A 117 -7.46 -15.19 5.38
CA LEU A 117 -7.60 -14.21 4.31
C LEU A 117 -7.70 -14.96 2.98
N PRO A 118 -8.54 -14.51 2.04
CA PRO A 118 -8.54 -15.08 0.71
C PRO A 118 -7.19 -14.77 0.05
N GLU A 119 -6.51 -15.78 -0.50
CA GLU A 119 -5.27 -15.58 -1.25
C GLU A 119 -5.55 -14.65 -2.43
N ILE A 120 -4.95 -13.45 -2.39
CA ILE A 120 -4.94 -12.60 -3.56
C ILE A 120 -3.75 -13.08 -4.38
N VAL A 121 -4.03 -13.95 -5.34
CA VAL A 121 -3.09 -14.24 -6.42
C VAL A 121 -2.80 -12.88 -7.06
N ALA A 122 -1.61 -12.34 -6.78
CA ALA A 122 -1.19 -11.11 -7.42
C ALA A 122 -1.35 -11.31 -8.93
N PRO A 123 -1.91 -10.35 -9.68
CA PRO A 123 -1.78 -10.37 -11.12
C PRO A 123 -0.28 -10.34 -11.38
N LYS A 124 0.28 -11.51 -11.69
CA LYS A 124 1.58 -11.63 -12.34
C LYS A 124 1.47 -10.67 -13.51
N ALA A 125 2.33 -9.66 -13.51
CA ALA A 125 2.47 -8.74 -14.63
C ALA A 125 2.35 -9.57 -15.91
N GLU A 126 1.44 -9.14 -16.79
CA GLU A 126 1.14 -9.77 -18.08
C GLU A 126 2.45 -10.19 -18.76
N GLU A 127 2.82 -11.46 -18.56
CA GLU A 127 3.78 -12.14 -19.40
C GLU A 127 3.02 -12.33 -20.70
N LYS A 128 3.42 -11.58 -21.73
CA LYS A 128 2.91 -11.70 -23.09
C LYS A 128 2.80 -13.18 -23.44
N GLU A 129 1.57 -13.68 -23.47
CA GLU A 129 1.26 -15.00 -23.99
C GLU A 129 1.50 -14.95 -25.50
N GLY A 130 2.58 -15.57 -25.96
CA GLY A 130 2.93 -15.57 -27.37
C GLY A 130 4.21 -16.31 -27.78
N VAL A 131 4.90 -17.02 -26.87
CA VAL A 131 6.09 -17.78 -27.27
C VAL A 131 5.68 -19.13 -27.86
N ASN A 132 5.55 -19.18 -29.19
CA ASN A 132 5.32 -20.42 -29.92
C ASN A 132 6.61 -21.24 -29.95
N HIS A 133 6.54 -22.54 -29.66
CA HIS A 133 7.69 -23.43 -29.69
C HIS A 133 7.70 -24.23 -31.00
N CYS A 134 8.87 -24.42 -31.60
CA CYS A 134 8.99 -25.19 -32.82
C CYS A 134 8.58 -26.66 -32.59
N GLN A 135 7.58 -27.14 -33.32
CA GLN A 135 7.10 -28.53 -33.19
C GLN A 135 8.13 -29.58 -33.64
N ASN A 136 9.17 -29.17 -34.38
CA ASN A 136 10.21 -30.08 -34.89
C ASN A 136 11.38 -30.23 -33.89
N CYS A 137 11.87 -29.14 -33.30
CA CYS A 137 13.04 -29.18 -32.42
C CYS A 137 12.84 -28.60 -31.01
N GLY A 138 11.67 -28.04 -30.71
CA GLY A 138 11.32 -27.48 -29.40
C GLY A 138 11.88 -26.08 -29.10
N GLN A 139 12.57 -25.44 -30.05
CA GLN A 139 13.16 -24.13 -29.82
C GLN A 139 12.11 -23.01 -29.84
N GLU A 140 12.27 -22.03 -28.95
CA GLU A 140 11.42 -20.84 -28.84
C GLU A 140 11.45 -20.03 -30.14
N LEU A 141 10.27 -19.70 -30.67
CA LEU A 141 10.08 -18.91 -31.88
C LEU A 141 9.48 -17.56 -31.53
N GLU A 142 10.01 -16.50 -32.12
CA GLU A 142 9.46 -15.16 -32.00
C GLU A 142 8.20 -14.99 -32.87
N GLU A 143 7.32 -14.07 -32.46
CA GLU A 143 6.07 -13.75 -33.15
C GLU A 143 6.36 -13.34 -34.61
N GLY A 144 5.93 -14.17 -35.57
CA GLY A 144 6.12 -13.95 -37.01
C GLY A 144 7.34 -14.63 -37.64
N ALA A 145 8.07 -15.48 -36.93
CA ALA A 145 9.15 -16.26 -37.52
C ALA A 145 8.62 -17.23 -38.60
N GLN A 146 9.07 -17.10 -39.85
CA GLN A 146 8.66 -17.99 -40.96
C GLN A 146 9.45 -19.31 -41.00
N PHE A 147 10.62 -19.34 -40.35
CA PHE A 147 11.49 -20.51 -40.26
C PHE A 147 12.13 -20.57 -38.87
N CYS A 148 12.26 -21.78 -38.33
CA CYS A 148 12.90 -22.02 -37.04
C CYS A 148 14.42 -21.77 -37.14
N PRO A 149 15.01 -20.90 -36.31
CA PRO A 149 16.46 -20.64 -36.32
C PRO A 149 17.28 -21.84 -35.81
N GLY A 150 16.66 -22.75 -35.06
CA GLY A 150 17.34 -23.94 -34.51
C GLY A 150 17.45 -25.10 -35.50
N CYS A 151 16.39 -25.38 -36.27
CA CYS A 151 16.34 -26.56 -37.16
C CYS A 151 16.04 -26.25 -38.62
N GLY A 152 15.74 -25.00 -38.98
CA GLY A 152 15.40 -24.58 -40.34
C GLY A 152 14.01 -24.99 -40.83
N ALA A 153 13.19 -25.62 -39.99
CA ALA A 153 11.82 -26.01 -40.35
C ALA A 153 10.93 -24.76 -40.55
N LYS A 154 10.10 -24.77 -41.60
CA LYS A 154 9.15 -23.69 -41.88
C LYS A 154 8.06 -23.68 -40.80
N VAL A 155 7.80 -22.52 -40.22
CA VAL A 155 6.78 -22.31 -39.19
C VAL A 155 5.55 -21.76 -39.90
N THR A 156 4.49 -22.56 -40.00
CA THR A 156 3.21 -22.15 -40.58
C THR A 156 2.34 -21.59 -39.47
N ASN A 157 2.34 -20.28 -39.29
CA ASN A 157 1.39 -19.58 -38.42
C ASN A 157 0.13 -19.25 -39.22
N GLU A 158 -0.53 -20.28 -39.76
CA GLU A 158 -1.87 -20.17 -40.32
C GLU A 158 -2.83 -20.68 -39.26
N GLU A 159 -3.76 -19.82 -38.85
CA GLU A 159 -4.87 -20.18 -37.99
C GLU A 159 -5.56 -21.40 -38.60
N VAL A 160 -5.51 -22.53 -37.88
CA VAL A 160 -6.32 -23.71 -38.17
C VAL A 160 -7.76 -23.31 -37.90
N THR A 161 -8.39 -22.66 -38.87
CA THR A 161 -9.83 -22.54 -38.96
C THR A 161 -10.33 -23.89 -39.46
N ASP A 162 -10.58 -24.77 -38.49
CA ASP A 162 -11.30 -26.01 -38.71
C ASP A 162 -12.66 -25.70 -39.35
N ALA A 163 -12.81 -26.17 -40.59
CA ALA A 163 -14.00 -26.70 -41.23
C ALA A 163 -15.39 -26.15 -40.85
N CYS A 164 -15.98 -25.38 -41.77
CA CYS A 164 -17.25 -25.69 -42.48
C CYS A 164 -17.97 -24.38 -42.86
N THR A 165 -17.51 -23.70 -43.90
CA THR A 165 -18.27 -22.62 -44.52
C THR A 165 -19.31 -23.26 -45.44
N THR A 166 -20.56 -23.31 -44.95
CA THR A 166 -21.73 -23.66 -45.76
C THR A 166 -22.14 -22.43 -46.54
N ASP A 167 -21.65 -22.34 -47.78
CA ASP A 167 -22.20 -21.42 -48.76
C ASP A 167 -23.26 -22.13 -49.61
N GLN A 168 -24.25 -21.35 -50.05
CA GLN A 168 -25.48 -21.77 -50.72
C GLN A 168 -25.26 -22.62 -51.98
N ALA A 169 -25.13 -23.92 -51.79
CA ALA A 169 -25.67 -25.00 -52.63
C ALA A 169 -25.29 -26.31 -51.93
N GLY A 170 -26.27 -26.98 -51.30
CA GLY A 170 -26.02 -28.17 -50.50
C GLY A 170 -25.33 -29.29 -51.28
N ALA A 171 -24.03 -29.48 -51.02
CA ALA A 171 -23.29 -30.75 -51.05
C ALA A 171 -21.84 -30.50 -50.60
N CYS A 172 -21.35 -31.24 -49.60
CA CYS A 172 -19.93 -31.24 -49.23
C CYS A 172 -19.20 -32.40 -49.93
N GLU A 173 -18.33 -32.10 -50.90
CA GLU A 173 -17.56 -33.12 -51.65
C GLU A 173 -16.46 -33.81 -50.83
N VAL A 174 -16.26 -33.44 -49.56
CA VAL A 174 -15.20 -34.04 -48.71
C VAL A 174 -15.70 -35.21 -47.88
N CYS A 175 -16.97 -35.24 -47.45
CA CYS A 175 -17.49 -36.29 -46.56
C CYS A 175 -18.63 -37.15 -47.14
N GLY A 176 -19.24 -36.77 -48.27
CA GLY A 176 -20.28 -37.59 -48.91
C GLY A 176 -21.48 -37.92 -48.01
N CYS A 177 -21.79 -37.08 -47.03
CA CYS A 177 -22.92 -37.28 -46.13
C CYS A 177 -24.17 -36.61 -46.72
N ASP A 178 -25.07 -37.42 -47.28
CA ASP A 178 -26.45 -37.05 -47.59
C ASP A 178 -27.17 -36.69 -46.29
N GLN A 179 -27.59 -35.43 -46.12
CA GLN A 179 -28.60 -35.10 -45.11
C GLN A 179 -29.98 -35.30 -45.73
N THR A 180 -30.45 -36.54 -45.69
CA THR A 180 -31.86 -36.87 -45.78
C THR A 180 -32.32 -37.44 -44.44
N GLU A 181 -33.36 -36.79 -43.90
CA GLU A 181 -34.38 -37.33 -42.99
C GLU A 181 -34.03 -37.59 -41.51
N ALA A 182 -34.53 -36.70 -40.65
CA ALA A 182 -35.31 -36.95 -39.41
C ALA A 182 -35.41 -35.57 -38.69
N ASP A 183 -36.57 -34.94 -38.52
CA ASP A 183 -37.64 -35.43 -37.65
C ASP A 183 -38.96 -34.70 -37.99
N GLU A 184 -39.96 -35.45 -38.48
CA GLU A 184 -41.37 -35.07 -38.33
C GLU A 184 -41.79 -35.41 -36.90
N SER A 185 -42.21 -34.42 -36.10
CA SER A 185 -43.45 -34.44 -35.30
C SER A 185 -43.41 -33.44 -34.14
N GLU A 186 -44.24 -32.38 -34.22
CA GLU A 186 -45.19 -31.99 -33.15
C GLU A 186 -45.98 -30.72 -33.54
N LYS A 187 -47.08 -30.95 -34.25
CA LYS A 187 -48.44 -30.49 -33.92
C LYS A 187 -48.60 -29.05 -33.36
N ASN A 188 -48.95 -28.11 -34.23
CA ASN A 188 -50.14 -27.26 -34.06
C ASN A 188 -50.56 -26.60 -35.40
#